data_AF-A0A954F8V0-F1
#
_entry.id   AF-A0A954F8V0-F1
#
_cell.length_a   1.000
_cell.length_b   1.000
_cell.length_c   1.000
_cell.angle_alpha   90.00
_cell.angle_beta   90.00
_cell.angle_gamma   90.00
#
_symmetry.space_group_name_H-M   'P 1'
#
loop_
_entity.id
_entity.type
_entity.pdbx_description
1 polymer ?
#
loop_
_entity_poly.entity_id
_entity_poly.type
_entity_poly.pdbx_seq_one_letter_code
_entity_poly.pdbx_strand_id
1 'polypeptide(L)'
;LPSDLGVGYFAFAAIYILAVVVALLSHVPGGIGVLELVLVAFLPEASHALVASLLVYRVIYYLLPLALATLSVSGWGLFRLRDEVSEIATQGVTWWRVLGPRIVTAGVFLAGLVLLVSGSLPAAEGRLPQIHHLVPLPLMEVSHFLGSLVGAGLLVVARGLQRRIDTAWIITLGMLVLGALLSLAKGLDYEEALFLLVMFLALLPCKAFFYRKGNLLSSQPNVPWTLAVLTSMAVLVGLLLFAYKHVEYSNELWWRFAYKADAPRSMRSLVGAGTLLALFSFYQLLRPKRSLPPLPGPEELATVRSIVAASGSTEANLALLGDKRILFSSDQKALVMFGCEGRSWVSMGDPVGPRGSADDAAWSFLELCDEKGVWPVFYQVHDTHLGRYVEMGLSVLKVG
;
A
#
# COMPACT_ATOMS: atom_id res chain seq x y z
N LEU A 1 -19.30 24.01 20.82
CA LEU A 1 -19.09 22.91 21.79
C LEU A 1 -20.42 22.70 22.51
N PRO A 2 -20.81 21.46 22.79
CA PRO A 2 -21.95 21.16 23.65
C PRO A 2 -21.81 21.91 24.99
N SER A 3 -22.88 22.53 25.47
CA SER A 3 -22.87 23.40 26.67
C SER A 3 -22.61 22.64 27.98
N ASP A 4 -22.74 21.32 27.94
CA ASP A 4 -22.55 20.33 28.99
C ASP A 4 -21.08 19.93 29.23
N LEU A 5 -20.17 20.27 28.32
CA LEU A 5 -18.75 19.86 28.41
C LEU A 5 -17.92 20.71 29.39
N GLY A 6 -18.44 21.83 29.89
CA GLY A 6 -17.75 22.69 30.86
C GLY A 6 -16.45 23.38 30.37
N VAL A 7 -16.01 23.10 29.14
CA VAL A 7 -14.75 23.60 28.57
C VAL A 7 -15.00 24.63 27.48
N GLY A 8 -14.41 25.81 27.61
CA GLY A 8 -14.46 26.87 26.60
C GLY A 8 -13.70 26.51 25.32
N TYR A 9 -14.09 27.10 24.19
CA TYR A 9 -13.49 26.82 22.87
C TYR A 9 -11.96 26.91 22.85
N PHE A 10 -11.38 27.97 23.41
CA PHE A 10 -9.93 28.17 23.42
C PHE A 10 -9.18 27.14 24.27
N ALA A 11 -9.77 26.69 25.38
CA ALA A 11 -9.21 25.64 26.20
C ALA A 11 -9.21 24.30 25.44
N PHE A 12 -10.32 23.96 24.80
CA PHE A 12 -10.39 22.77 23.95
C PHE A 12 -9.40 22.84 22.78
N ALA A 13 -9.31 23.99 22.10
CA ALA A 13 -8.37 24.19 21.00
C ALA A 13 -6.91 24.02 21.44
N ALA A 14 -6.54 24.53 22.62
CA ALA A 14 -5.20 24.33 23.18
C ALA A 14 -4.88 22.85 23.44
N ILE A 15 -5.83 22.11 24.03
CA ILE A 15 -5.69 20.67 24.28
C ILE A 15 -5.60 19.90 22.94
N TYR A 16 -6.42 20.27 21.96
CA TYR A 16 -6.40 19.67 20.63
C TYR A 16 -5.07 19.91 19.90
N ILE A 17 -4.54 21.13 19.93
CA ILE A 17 -3.23 21.46 19.35
C ILE A 17 -2.14 20.64 20.03
N LEU A 18 -2.15 20.54 21.36
CA LEU A 18 -1.22 19.69 22.10
C LEU A 18 -1.32 18.23 21.64
N ALA A 19 -2.52 17.69 21.51
CA ALA A 19 -2.75 16.32 21.03
C ALA A 19 -2.18 16.09 19.62
N VAL A 20 -2.38 17.05 18.70
CA VAL A 20 -1.83 16.99 17.34
C VAL A 20 -0.30 17.04 17.36
N VAL A 21 0.31 17.93 18.16
CA VAL A 21 1.78 18.03 18.26
C VAL A 21 2.37 16.74 18.81
N VAL A 22 1.80 16.18 19.88
CA VAL A 22 2.25 14.90 20.45
C VAL A 22 2.09 13.76 19.44
N ALA A 23 0.96 13.72 18.70
CA ALA A 23 0.75 12.75 17.65
C ALA A 23 1.80 12.86 16.52
N LEU A 24 2.16 14.09 16.10
CA LEU A 24 3.20 14.31 15.09
C LEU A 24 4.59 13.87 15.58
N LEU A 25 4.96 14.22 16.82
CA LEU A 25 6.23 13.83 17.43
C LEU A 25 6.37 12.31 17.61
N SER A 26 5.24 11.61 17.79
CA SER A 26 5.25 10.15 17.95
C SER A 26 5.54 9.38 16.67
N HIS A 27 5.47 10.03 15.50
CA HIS A 27 5.53 9.40 14.18
C HIS A 27 4.52 8.24 13.98
N VAL A 28 3.50 8.13 14.84
CA VAL A 28 2.44 7.14 14.69
C VAL A 28 1.60 7.51 13.45
N PRO A 29 1.41 6.58 12.50
CA PRO A 29 0.61 6.84 11.31
C PRO A 29 -0.79 7.35 11.66
N GLY A 30 -1.15 8.53 11.16
CA GLY A 30 -2.45 9.17 11.41
C GLY A 30 -2.68 9.58 12.87
N GLY A 31 -1.67 9.52 13.75
CA GLY A 31 -1.81 9.85 15.17
C GLY A 31 -2.83 8.96 15.90
N ILE A 32 -3.08 7.74 15.40
CA ILE A 32 -4.08 6.82 15.93
C ILE A 32 -3.68 6.39 17.35
N GLY A 33 -4.59 6.53 18.30
CA GLY A 33 -4.40 6.19 19.71
C GLY A 33 -3.73 7.31 20.50
N VAL A 34 -2.73 8.01 19.93
CA VAL A 34 -2.04 9.11 20.62
C VAL A 34 -2.95 10.32 20.79
N LEU A 35 -3.64 10.72 19.73
CA LEU A 35 -4.56 11.87 19.77
C LEU A 35 -5.72 11.59 20.73
N GLU A 36 -6.30 10.40 20.66
CA GLU A 36 -7.37 9.95 21.55
C GLU A 36 -6.92 9.90 23.01
N LEU A 37 -5.72 9.38 23.29
CA LEU A 37 -5.19 9.26 24.65
C LEU A 37 -4.94 10.64 25.27
N VAL A 38 -4.38 11.59 24.52
CA VAL A 38 -4.20 12.96 25.02
C VAL A 38 -5.56 13.62 25.27
N LEU A 39 -6.52 13.50 24.36
CA LEU A 39 -7.83 14.12 24.56
C LEU A 39 -8.59 13.51 25.74
N VAL A 40 -8.56 12.18 25.92
CA VAL A 40 -9.19 11.51 27.08
C VAL A 40 -8.48 11.87 28.38
N ALA A 41 -7.15 12.00 28.38
CA ALA A 41 -6.39 12.37 29.57
C ALA A 41 -6.69 13.79 30.06
N PHE A 42 -6.91 14.74 29.15
CA PHE A 42 -7.20 16.13 29.48
C PHE A 42 -8.70 16.45 29.59
N LEU A 43 -9.58 15.56 29.11
CA LEU A 43 -11.05 15.70 29.17
C LEU A 43 -11.72 14.41 29.73
N PRO A 44 -11.40 14.00 30.97
CA PRO A 44 -11.84 12.70 31.52
C PRO A 44 -13.36 12.62 31.72
N GLU A 45 -14.03 13.74 32.05
CA GLU A 45 -15.46 13.77 32.36
C GLU A 45 -16.36 13.54 31.13
N ALA A 46 -15.84 13.74 29.91
CA ALA A 46 -16.59 13.59 28.66
C ALA A 46 -16.38 12.24 27.96
N SER A 47 -15.76 11.24 28.62
CA SER A 47 -15.17 10.06 27.99
C SER A 47 -16.01 9.34 26.92
N HIS A 48 -17.30 9.06 27.15
CA HIS A 48 -18.12 8.30 26.18
C HIS A 48 -18.51 9.15 24.95
N ALA A 49 -19.01 10.37 25.18
CA ALA A 49 -19.37 11.29 24.10
C ALA A 49 -18.14 11.79 23.34
N LEU A 50 -17.00 11.94 24.01
CA LEU A 50 -15.72 12.29 23.43
C LEU A 50 -15.23 11.18 22.49
N VAL A 51 -15.27 9.90 22.91
CA VAL A 51 -14.89 8.78 22.05
C VAL A 51 -15.78 8.70 20.80
N ALA A 52 -17.10 8.86 20.96
CA ALA A 52 -18.02 8.91 19.81
C ALA A 52 -17.70 10.09 18.87
N SER A 53 -17.43 11.27 19.44
CA SER A 53 -17.05 12.47 18.67
C SER A 53 -15.71 12.28 17.95
N LEU A 54 -14.77 11.56 18.55
CA LEU A 54 -13.47 11.24 17.95
C LEU A 54 -13.61 10.28 16.77
N LEU A 55 -14.51 9.29 16.87
CA LEU A 55 -14.85 8.43 15.73
C LEU A 55 -15.45 9.23 14.57
N VAL A 56 -16.40 10.11 14.86
CA VAL A 56 -16.99 11.00 13.83
C VAL A 56 -15.93 11.94 13.24
N TYR A 57 -15.05 12.50 14.07
CA TYR A 57 -13.92 13.30 13.61
C TYR A 57 -13.02 12.52 12.65
N ARG A 58 -12.70 11.26 12.94
CA ARG A 58 -11.93 10.38 12.04
C ARG A 58 -12.66 10.15 10.72
N VAL A 59 -13.98 9.96 10.75
CA VAL A 59 -14.80 9.83 9.54
C VAL A 59 -14.71 11.08 8.68
N ILE A 60 -14.92 12.26 9.27
CA ILE A 60 -15.00 13.52 8.52
C ILE A 60 -13.62 13.99 8.02
N TYR A 61 -12.57 13.85 8.83
CA TYR A 61 -11.25 14.42 8.50
C TYR A 61 -10.28 13.43 7.85
N TYR A 62 -10.52 12.11 7.95
CA TYR A 62 -9.61 11.11 7.40
C TYR A 62 -10.31 10.23 6.36
N LEU A 63 -11.44 9.61 6.70
CA LEU A 63 -12.10 8.64 5.83
C LEU A 63 -12.79 9.30 4.63
N LEU A 64 -13.56 10.36 4.86
CA LEU A 64 -14.30 11.06 3.82
C LEU A 64 -13.37 11.70 2.77
N PRO A 65 -12.30 12.44 3.14
CA PRO A 65 -11.38 12.99 2.15
C PRO A 65 -10.65 11.89 1.37
N LEU A 66 -10.30 10.77 2.01
CA LEU A 66 -9.67 9.63 1.33
C LEU A 66 -10.64 8.96 0.33
N ALA A 67 -11.90 8.80 0.70
CA ALA A 67 -12.93 8.26 -0.19
C ALA A 67 -13.14 9.19 -1.39
N LEU A 68 -13.30 10.49 -1.16
CA LEU A 68 -13.42 11.49 -2.22
C LEU A 68 -12.18 11.50 -3.13
N ALA A 69 -10.98 11.41 -2.55
CA ALA A 69 -9.74 11.34 -3.30
C ALA A 69 -9.72 10.08 -4.17
N THR A 70 -10.04 8.90 -3.62
CA THR A 70 -10.06 7.62 -4.34
C THR A 70 -11.10 7.59 -5.46
N LEU A 71 -12.27 8.18 -5.24
CA LEU A 71 -13.32 8.29 -6.25
C LEU A 71 -12.97 9.28 -7.35
N SER A 72 -12.50 10.49 -6.99
CA SER A 72 -11.99 11.48 -7.96
C SER A 72 -10.88 10.87 -8.79
N VAL A 73 -10.05 10.07 -8.12
CA VAL A 73 -8.99 9.29 -8.74
C VAL A 73 -9.58 8.39 -9.84
N SER A 74 -10.46 7.50 -9.45
CA SER A 74 -11.04 6.53 -10.35
C SER A 74 -11.81 7.16 -11.50
N GLY A 75 -12.56 8.23 -11.22
CA GLY A 75 -13.32 8.99 -12.21
C GLY A 75 -12.42 9.62 -13.26
N TRP A 76 -11.30 10.22 -12.85
CA TRP A 76 -10.33 10.80 -13.79
C TRP A 76 -9.70 9.74 -14.71
N GLY A 77 -9.44 8.53 -14.18
CA GLY A 77 -9.02 7.37 -14.98
C GLY A 77 -10.05 6.97 -16.04
N LEU A 78 -11.36 7.04 -15.73
CA LEU A 78 -12.43 6.80 -16.70
C LEU A 78 -12.50 7.86 -17.80
N PHE A 79 -12.37 9.14 -17.44
CA PHE A 79 -12.41 10.24 -18.41
C PHE A 79 -11.28 10.16 -19.42
N ARG A 80 -10.10 9.67 -19.02
CA ARG A 80 -8.95 9.50 -19.92
C ARG A 80 -9.12 8.39 -20.96
N LEU A 81 -10.03 7.44 -20.75
CA LEU A 81 -10.37 6.42 -21.75
C LEU A 81 -11.25 6.96 -22.90
N ARG A 82 -11.78 8.17 -22.75
CA ARG A 82 -12.52 8.90 -23.77
C ARG A 82 -11.60 10.02 -24.24
N ASP A 83 -10.98 9.87 -25.40
CA ASP A 83 -9.84 10.63 -25.96
C ASP A 83 -9.95 12.18 -26.04
N GLU A 84 -10.86 12.83 -25.31
CA GLU A 84 -11.05 14.28 -25.24
C GLU A 84 -10.36 14.88 -23.99
N VAL A 85 -9.04 14.89 -23.97
CA VAL A 85 -8.29 15.52 -22.87
C VAL A 85 -7.52 16.73 -23.39
N SER A 86 -8.07 17.93 -23.15
CA SER A 86 -7.47 19.24 -23.53
C SER A 86 -6.11 19.50 -22.88
N GLU A 87 -5.33 20.44 -23.44
CA GLU A 87 -3.99 20.84 -22.99
C GLU A 87 -3.89 21.19 -21.48
N ILE A 88 -4.96 21.72 -20.86
CA ILE A 88 -5.02 22.06 -19.43
C ILE A 88 -4.96 20.81 -18.54
N ALA A 89 -5.43 19.66 -19.04
CA ALA A 89 -5.41 18.42 -18.29
C ALA A 89 -4.04 17.72 -18.26
N THR A 90 -3.05 18.17 -19.05
CA THR A 90 -1.69 17.61 -19.06
C THR A 90 -0.95 17.80 -17.74
N GLN A 91 -1.18 18.89 -17.01
CA GLN A 91 -0.59 19.09 -15.68
C GLN A 91 -1.24 18.19 -14.61
N GLY A 92 -2.55 17.94 -14.73
CA GLY A 92 -3.26 16.98 -13.87
C GLY A 92 -2.75 15.55 -14.04
N VAL A 93 -2.36 15.16 -15.27
CA VAL A 93 -1.80 13.84 -15.62
C VAL A 93 -0.55 13.47 -14.82
N THR A 94 0.30 14.44 -14.49
CA THR A 94 1.57 14.17 -13.80
C THR A 94 1.34 13.88 -12.32
N TRP A 95 0.57 14.73 -11.64
CA TRP A 95 0.18 14.50 -10.24
C TRP A 95 -0.61 13.20 -10.09
N TRP A 96 -1.48 12.92 -11.05
CA TRP A 96 -2.24 11.70 -11.17
C TRP A 96 -1.37 10.44 -11.17
N ARG A 97 -0.34 10.41 -12.02
CA ARG A 97 0.61 9.30 -12.13
C ARG A 97 1.43 9.09 -10.86
N VAL A 98 1.67 10.15 -10.08
CA VAL A 98 2.47 10.08 -8.85
C VAL A 98 1.61 9.71 -7.63
N LEU A 99 0.45 10.35 -7.47
CA LEU A 99 -0.38 10.28 -6.27
C LEU A 99 -1.47 9.20 -6.34
N GLY A 100 -1.98 8.89 -7.54
CA GLY A 100 -3.06 7.92 -7.76
C GLY A 100 -2.80 6.56 -7.09
N PRO A 101 -1.66 5.89 -7.36
CA PRO A 101 -1.34 4.61 -6.73
C PRO A 101 -1.26 4.68 -5.20
N ARG A 102 -0.81 5.81 -4.63
CA ARG A 102 -0.72 6.01 -3.17
C ARG A 102 -2.10 6.13 -2.53
N ILE A 103 -3.00 6.91 -3.15
CA ILE A 103 -4.38 7.08 -2.68
C ILE A 103 -5.12 5.74 -2.74
N VAL A 104 -5.03 5.04 -3.87
CA VAL A 104 -5.66 3.73 -4.06
C VAL A 104 -5.12 2.70 -3.05
N THR A 105 -3.80 2.67 -2.85
CA THR A 105 -3.17 1.82 -1.84
C THR A 105 -3.70 2.12 -0.44
N ALA A 106 -3.82 3.40 -0.09
CA ALA A 106 -4.35 3.81 1.21
C ALA A 106 -5.82 3.39 1.38
N GLY A 107 -6.64 3.54 0.33
CA GLY A 107 -8.04 3.07 0.33
C GLY A 107 -8.16 1.55 0.55
N VAL A 108 -7.32 0.76 -0.13
CA VAL A 108 -7.29 -0.71 0.03
C VAL A 108 -6.77 -1.13 1.41
N PHE A 109 -5.75 -0.44 1.93
CA PHE A 109 -5.27 -0.67 3.30
C PHE A 109 -6.37 -0.38 4.32
N LEU A 110 -7.09 0.73 4.14
CA LEU A 110 -8.23 1.09 4.98
C LEU A 110 -9.35 0.04 4.87
N ALA A 111 -9.65 -0.47 3.68
CA ALA A 111 -10.60 -1.57 3.49
C ALA A 111 -10.22 -2.81 4.30
N GLY A 112 -8.94 -3.17 4.30
CA GLY A 112 -8.42 -4.24 5.17
C GLY A 112 -8.61 -3.93 6.66
N LEU A 113 -8.34 -2.70 7.08
CA LEU A 113 -8.49 -2.27 8.48
C LEU A 113 -9.96 -2.27 8.93
N VAL A 114 -10.89 -1.82 8.09
CA VAL A 114 -12.34 -1.85 8.37
C VAL A 114 -12.82 -3.28 8.59
N LEU A 115 -12.39 -4.23 7.75
CA LEU A 115 -12.73 -5.66 7.93
C LEU A 115 -12.17 -6.24 9.23
N LEU A 116 -10.94 -5.87 9.61
CA LEU A 116 -10.34 -6.31 10.86
C LEU A 116 -11.02 -5.70 12.09
N VAL A 117 -11.36 -4.41 12.04
CA VAL A 117 -12.08 -3.70 13.10
C VAL A 117 -13.48 -4.31 13.28
N SER A 118 -14.22 -4.47 12.19
CA SER A 118 -15.51 -5.17 12.18
C SER A 118 -15.39 -6.57 12.78
N GLY A 119 -14.34 -7.31 12.41
CA GLY A 119 -14.02 -8.62 12.94
C GLY A 119 -13.55 -8.64 14.40
N SER A 120 -13.47 -7.51 15.08
CA SER A 120 -12.99 -7.42 16.47
C SER A 120 -14.01 -6.81 17.44
N LEU A 121 -15.04 -6.13 16.93
CA LEU A 121 -16.10 -5.52 17.73
C LEU A 121 -17.33 -6.44 17.84
N PRO A 122 -18.06 -6.37 18.97
CA PRO A 122 -19.32 -7.09 19.11
C PRO A 122 -20.35 -6.59 18.09
N ALA A 123 -21.16 -7.51 17.56
CA ALA A 123 -22.20 -7.17 16.61
C ALA A 123 -23.25 -6.26 17.27
N ALA A 124 -23.69 -5.21 16.57
CA ALA A 124 -24.69 -4.30 17.10
C ALA A 124 -26.00 -5.04 17.41
N GLU A 125 -26.47 -4.91 18.67
CA GLU A 125 -27.59 -5.69 19.24
C GLU A 125 -28.90 -5.63 18.43
N GLY A 126 -29.10 -4.60 17.60
CA GLY A 126 -30.30 -4.40 16.78
C GLY A 126 -30.42 -5.25 15.51
N ARG A 127 -29.33 -5.89 15.02
CA ARG A 127 -29.32 -6.64 13.75
C ARG A 127 -29.61 -8.14 13.90
N LEU A 128 -29.46 -8.69 15.10
CA LEU A 128 -29.56 -10.13 15.38
C LEU A 128 -30.98 -10.74 15.26
N PRO A 129 -32.10 -10.07 15.64
CA PRO A 129 -33.41 -10.74 15.67
C PRO A 129 -33.97 -11.10 14.29
N GLN A 130 -33.55 -10.41 13.22
CA GLN A 130 -34.07 -10.62 11.85
C GLN A 130 -33.26 -11.66 11.06
N ILE A 131 -32.06 -12.03 11.51
CA ILE A 131 -31.09 -12.85 10.75
C ILE A 131 -31.13 -14.33 11.13
N HIS A 132 -31.69 -14.68 12.30
CA HIS A 132 -31.77 -16.05 12.81
C HIS A 132 -32.45 -17.05 11.84
N HIS A 133 -33.24 -16.57 10.87
CA HIS A 133 -33.94 -17.40 9.90
C HIS A 133 -33.22 -17.52 8.54
N LEU A 134 -32.31 -16.59 8.20
CA LEU A 134 -31.67 -16.55 6.87
C LEU A 134 -30.26 -17.14 6.85
N VAL A 135 -29.48 -17.01 7.93
CA VAL A 135 -28.05 -17.38 7.93
C VAL A 135 -27.77 -18.41 9.04
N PRO A 136 -27.32 -19.64 8.69
CA PRO A 136 -26.91 -20.64 9.67
C PRO A 136 -25.73 -20.18 10.54
N LEU A 137 -25.73 -20.53 11.83
CA LEU A 137 -24.62 -20.27 12.77
C LEU A 137 -23.22 -20.55 12.21
N PRO A 138 -22.95 -21.73 11.62
CA PRO A 138 -21.62 -22.05 11.14
C PRO A 138 -21.19 -21.12 10.01
N LEU A 139 -22.13 -20.70 9.15
CA LEU A 139 -21.86 -19.79 8.06
C LEU A 139 -21.47 -18.40 8.59
N MET A 140 -22.16 -17.90 9.62
CA MET A 140 -21.83 -16.62 10.25
C MET A 140 -20.43 -16.64 10.89
N GLU A 141 -20.10 -17.70 11.64
CA GLU A 141 -18.81 -17.81 12.32
C GLU A 141 -17.64 -17.98 11.34
N VAL A 142 -17.82 -18.81 10.31
CA VAL A 142 -16.83 -18.97 9.25
C VAL A 142 -16.66 -17.67 8.47
N SER A 143 -17.76 -16.98 8.15
CA SER A 143 -17.69 -15.71 7.42
C SER A 143 -16.95 -14.63 8.18
N HIS A 144 -17.15 -14.59 9.51
CA HIS A 144 -16.44 -13.66 10.38
C HIS A 144 -14.94 -13.94 10.45
N PHE A 145 -14.56 -15.21 10.54
CA PHE A 145 -13.15 -15.62 10.54
C PHE A 145 -12.48 -15.40 9.17
N LEU A 146 -13.14 -15.80 8.09
CA LEU A 146 -12.62 -15.55 6.74
C LEU A 146 -12.55 -14.05 6.42
N GLY A 147 -13.49 -13.25 6.92
CA GLY A 147 -13.48 -11.79 6.77
C GLY A 147 -12.22 -11.16 7.36
N SER A 148 -11.74 -11.65 8.51
CA SER A 148 -10.50 -11.15 9.11
C SER A 148 -9.25 -11.59 8.33
N LEU A 149 -9.26 -12.80 7.76
CA LEU A 149 -8.20 -13.26 6.86
C LEU A 149 -8.15 -12.42 5.58
N VAL A 150 -9.31 -12.09 5.01
CA VAL A 150 -9.40 -11.17 3.86
C VAL A 150 -8.92 -9.78 4.25
N GLY A 151 -9.31 -9.26 5.42
CA GLY A 151 -8.83 -7.99 5.94
C GLY A 151 -7.30 -7.93 6.07
N ALA A 152 -6.71 -8.94 6.70
CA ALA A 152 -5.25 -9.09 6.81
C ALA A 152 -4.57 -9.24 5.43
N GLY A 153 -5.19 -10.00 4.53
CA GLY A 153 -4.75 -10.17 3.16
C GLY A 153 -4.73 -8.85 2.38
N LEU A 154 -5.76 -8.01 2.51
CA LEU A 154 -5.82 -6.68 1.90
C LEU A 154 -4.70 -5.78 2.42
N LEU A 155 -4.35 -5.86 3.72
CA LEU A 155 -3.15 -5.17 4.22
C LEU A 155 -1.90 -5.67 3.48
N VAL A 156 -1.68 -6.98 3.37
CA VAL A 156 -0.52 -7.53 2.66
C VAL A 156 -0.47 -7.09 1.18
N VAL A 157 -1.59 -7.15 0.48
CA VAL A 157 -1.67 -6.87 -0.96
C VAL A 157 -1.62 -5.38 -1.27
N ALA A 158 -2.07 -4.51 -0.36
CA ALA A 158 -1.94 -3.04 -0.50
C ALA A 158 -0.49 -2.61 -0.77
N ARG A 159 0.49 -3.29 -0.16
CA ARG A 159 1.91 -3.08 -0.45
C ARG A 159 2.29 -3.40 -1.90
N GLY A 160 1.71 -4.45 -2.47
CA GLY A 160 1.89 -4.81 -3.87
C GLY A 160 1.36 -3.73 -4.81
N LEU A 161 0.21 -3.15 -4.48
CA LEU A 161 -0.37 -2.01 -5.21
C LEU A 161 0.54 -0.78 -5.14
N GLN A 162 1.14 -0.49 -3.98
CA GLN A 162 2.09 0.62 -3.81
C GLN A 162 3.28 0.49 -4.78
N ARG A 163 3.67 -0.75 -5.09
CA ARG A 163 4.76 -1.10 -6.01
C ARG A 163 4.31 -1.25 -7.45
N ARG A 164 3.04 -0.96 -7.75
CA ARG A 164 2.44 -1.02 -9.09
C ARG A 164 2.40 -2.43 -9.69
N ILE A 165 2.33 -3.47 -8.85
CA ILE A 165 2.33 -4.86 -9.29
C ILE A 165 0.96 -5.24 -9.90
N ASP A 166 0.96 -5.84 -11.08
CA ASP A 166 -0.24 -6.26 -11.82
C ASP A 166 -1.05 -7.35 -11.09
N THR A 167 -0.39 -8.40 -10.61
CA THR A 167 -1.00 -9.50 -9.87
C THR A 167 -1.63 -9.04 -8.55
N ALA A 168 -1.05 -8.00 -7.93
CA ALA A 168 -1.60 -7.37 -6.72
C ALA A 168 -2.97 -6.75 -6.98
N TRP A 169 -3.16 -6.13 -8.14
CA TRP A 169 -4.45 -5.54 -8.53
C TRP A 169 -5.53 -6.60 -8.69
N ILE A 170 -5.23 -7.70 -9.40
CA ILE A 170 -6.18 -8.82 -9.59
C ILE A 170 -6.57 -9.44 -8.25
N ILE A 171 -5.59 -9.73 -7.40
CA ILE A 171 -5.85 -10.32 -6.07
C ILE A 171 -6.67 -9.37 -5.20
N THR A 172 -6.39 -8.06 -5.26
CA THR A 172 -7.18 -7.06 -4.52
C THR A 172 -8.64 -7.07 -4.97
N LEU A 173 -8.91 -7.08 -6.28
CA LEU A 173 -10.29 -7.13 -6.78
C LEU A 173 -11.02 -8.38 -6.28
N GLY A 174 -10.36 -9.54 -6.33
CA GLY A 174 -10.91 -10.78 -5.79
C GLY A 174 -11.18 -10.70 -4.27
N MET A 175 -10.25 -10.13 -3.51
CA MET A 175 -10.40 -9.95 -2.06
C MET A 175 -11.51 -8.95 -1.69
N LEU A 176 -11.70 -7.87 -2.46
CA LEU A 176 -12.78 -6.91 -2.22
C LEU A 176 -14.16 -7.53 -2.46
N VAL A 177 -14.31 -8.30 -3.55
CA VAL A 177 -15.56 -9.04 -3.83
C VAL A 177 -15.81 -10.09 -2.75
N LEU A 178 -14.79 -10.90 -2.42
CA LEU A 178 -14.91 -11.91 -1.37
C LEU A 178 -15.25 -11.28 -0.02
N GLY A 179 -14.59 -10.17 0.35
CA GLY A 179 -14.88 -9.43 1.57
C GLY A 179 -16.32 -8.92 1.61
N ALA A 180 -16.83 -8.36 0.52
CA ALA A 180 -18.22 -7.88 0.45
C ALA A 180 -19.23 -9.02 0.64
N LEU A 181 -19.00 -10.19 0.03
CA LEU A 181 -19.83 -11.37 0.22
C LEU A 181 -19.78 -11.88 1.67
N LEU A 182 -18.60 -11.91 2.28
CA LEU A 182 -18.42 -12.35 3.67
C LEU A 182 -19.05 -11.38 4.68
N SER A 183 -18.99 -10.06 4.46
CA SER A 183 -19.69 -9.08 5.30
C SER A 183 -21.21 -9.25 5.24
N LEU A 184 -21.78 -9.57 4.08
CA LEU A 184 -23.20 -9.91 3.96
C LEU A 184 -23.53 -11.22 4.70
N ALA A 185 -22.68 -12.24 4.57
CA ALA A 185 -22.88 -13.54 5.21
C ALA A 185 -22.66 -13.53 6.74
N LYS A 186 -21.89 -12.57 7.27
CA LYS A 186 -21.62 -12.43 8.72
C LYS A 186 -22.82 -11.87 9.49
N GLY A 187 -23.64 -11.02 8.89
CA GLY A 187 -24.68 -10.30 9.63
C GLY A 187 -25.47 -9.30 8.81
N LEU A 188 -25.52 -9.48 7.49
CA LEU A 188 -26.06 -8.48 6.54
C LEU A 188 -25.47 -7.10 6.78
N ASP A 189 -24.14 -7.03 7.01
CA ASP A 189 -23.43 -5.78 7.21
C ASP A 189 -23.27 -5.04 5.86
N TYR A 190 -24.40 -4.51 5.37
CA TYR A 190 -24.51 -3.85 4.06
C TYR A 190 -23.64 -2.59 3.97
N GLU A 191 -23.34 -1.94 5.10
CA GLU A 191 -22.45 -0.78 5.17
C GLU A 191 -21.02 -1.17 4.76
N GLU A 192 -20.51 -2.28 5.28
CA GLU A 192 -19.18 -2.80 4.94
C GLU A 192 -19.15 -3.32 3.50
N ALA A 193 -20.17 -4.09 3.12
CA ALA A 193 -20.27 -4.63 1.77
C ALA A 193 -20.34 -3.52 0.72
N LEU A 194 -21.12 -2.46 0.98
CA LEU A 194 -21.21 -1.29 0.11
C LEU A 194 -19.87 -0.58 0.02
N PHE A 195 -19.19 -0.36 1.13
CA PHE A 195 -17.86 0.26 1.13
C PHE A 195 -16.85 -0.53 0.30
N LEU A 196 -16.78 -1.85 0.47
CA LEU A 196 -15.91 -2.73 -0.31
C LEU A 196 -16.27 -2.74 -1.80
N LEU A 197 -17.56 -2.70 -2.14
CA LEU A 197 -18.03 -2.62 -3.52
C LEU A 197 -17.66 -1.28 -4.17
N VAL A 198 -17.79 -0.17 -3.44
CA VAL A 198 -17.35 1.15 -3.91
C VAL A 198 -15.84 1.17 -4.17
N MET A 199 -15.05 0.57 -3.27
CA MET A 199 -13.60 0.42 -3.49
C MET A 199 -13.28 -0.50 -4.68
N PHE A 200 -14.04 -1.56 -4.88
CA PHE A 200 -13.90 -2.44 -6.05
C PHE A 200 -14.14 -1.67 -7.35
N LEU A 201 -15.25 -0.94 -7.44
CA LEU A 201 -15.60 -0.15 -8.62
C LEU A 201 -14.57 0.97 -8.88
N ALA A 202 -14.06 1.60 -7.83
CA ALA A 202 -12.99 2.58 -7.90
C ALA A 202 -11.68 1.98 -8.46
N LEU A 203 -11.37 0.73 -8.10
CA LEU A 203 -10.12 0.08 -8.50
C LEU A 203 -10.11 -0.41 -9.96
N LEU A 204 -11.28 -0.68 -10.55
CA LEU A 204 -11.40 -1.19 -11.93
C LEU A 204 -10.70 -0.32 -13.00
N PRO A 205 -10.93 1.00 -13.10
CA PRO A 205 -10.26 1.84 -14.10
C PRO A 205 -8.78 2.08 -13.82
N CYS A 206 -8.30 1.71 -12.63
CA CYS A 206 -6.93 1.97 -12.20
C CYS A 206 -5.90 0.97 -12.77
N LYS A 207 -6.29 0.02 -13.64
CA LYS A 207 -5.38 -1.00 -14.22
C LYS A 207 -4.10 -0.40 -14.83
N ALA A 208 -4.19 0.76 -15.47
CA ALA A 208 -3.05 1.43 -16.10
C ALA A 208 -1.93 1.81 -15.11
N PHE A 209 -2.25 1.92 -13.81
CA PHE A 209 -1.25 2.18 -12.78
C PHE A 209 -0.45 0.94 -12.37
N PHE A 210 -0.97 -0.26 -12.62
CA PHE A 210 -0.43 -1.52 -12.12
C PHE A 210 0.14 -2.34 -13.27
N TYR A 211 1.19 -1.81 -13.91
CA TYR A 211 1.81 -2.42 -15.10
C TYR A 211 3.00 -3.33 -14.78
N ARG A 212 3.56 -3.26 -13.55
CA ARG A 212 4.80 -3.96 -13.21
C ARG A 212 4.52 -5.45 -13.04
N LYS A 213 5.08 -6.27 -13.92
CA LYS A 213 5.08 -7.74 -13.79
C LYS A 213 6.02 -8.14 -12.66
N GLY A 214 5.45 -8.44 -11.51
CA GLY A 214 6.20 -8.77 -10.31
C GLY A 214 5.46 -9.77 -9.45
N ASN A 215 6.19 -10.54 -8.66
CA ASN A 215 5.56 -11.40 -7.67
C ASN A 215 5.28 -10.56 -6.42
N LEU A 216 4.02 -10.50 -5.97
CA LEU A 216 3.62 -9.91 -4.68
C LEU A 216 4.57 -10.31 -3.55
N LEU A 217 4.90 -11.59 -3.56
CA LEU A 217 5.72 -12.24 -2.58
C LEU A 217 7.19 -11.78 -2.67
N SER A 218 7.76 -11.48 -3.84
CA SER A 218 9.20 -11.15 -3.98
C SER A 218 9.62 -9.80 -3.39
N SER A 219 8.73 -9.16 -2.64
CA SER A 219 8.96 -7.89 -1.98
C SER A 219 9.94 -8.00 -0.80
N GLN A 220 11.04 -7.23 -0.81
CA GLN A 220 11.87 -7.03 0.39
C GLN A 220 11.09 -6.36 1.51
N PRO A 221 11.36 -6.62 2.80
CA PRO A 221 10.71 -5.95 3.94
C PRO A 221 10.90 -4.42 3.89
N ASN A 222 9.88 -3.68 4.33
CA ASN A 222 9.87 -2.21 4.34
C ASN A 222 9.46 -1.80 5.74
N VAL A 223 10.37 -1.15 6.46
CA VAL A 223 10.24 -0.83 7.88
C VAL A 223 8.98 0.02 8.13
N PRO A 224 8.74 1.14 7.41
CA PRO A 224 7.48 1.90 7.52
C PRO A 224 6.22 1.05 7.39
N TRP A 225 6.20 0.09 6.45
CA TRP A 225 5.02 -0.74 6.22
C TRP A 225 4.81 -1.76 7.35
N THR A 226 5.89 -2.42 7.78
CA THR A 226 5.81 -3.38 8.89
C THR A 226 5.39 -2.68 10.17
N LEU A 227 5.87 -1.46 10.42
CA LEU A 227 5.42 -0.63 11.52
C LEU A 227 3.93 -0.30 11.40
N ALA A 228 3.45 0.14 10.23
CA ALA A 228 2.03 0.43 10.02
C ALA A 228 1.11 -0.78 10.31
N VAL A 229 1.51 -1.98 9.85
CA VAL A 229 0.77 -3.23 10.14
C VAL A 229 0.82 -3.59 11.62
N LEU A 230 2.00 -3.51 12.26
CA LEU A 230 2.16 -3.80 13.69
C LEU A 230 1.37 -2.83 14.56
N THR A 231 1.41 -1.53 14.26
CA THR A 231 0.63 -0.51 14.95
C THR A 231 -0.86 -0.75 14.77
N SER A 232 -1.32 -1.06 13.54
CA SER A 232 -2.73 -1.39 13.29
C SER A 232 -3.16 -2.60 14.12
N MET A 233 -2.33 -3.64 14.19
CA MET A 233 -2.60 -4.82 15.01
C MET A 233 -2.63 -4.51 16.50
N ALA A 234 -1.70 -3.70 17.00
CA ALA A 234 -1.67 -3.28 18.40
C ALA A 234 -2.91 -2.48 18.78
N VAL A 235 -3.37 -1.59 17.89
CA VAL A 235 -4.62 -0.83 18.07
C VAL A 235 -5.83 -1.77 18.08
N LEU A 236 -5.89 -2.75 17.18
CA LEU A 236 -6.96 -3.75 17.15
C LEU A 236 -6.99 -4.61 18.42
N VAL A 237 -5.82 -5.05 18.91
CA VAL A 237 -5.70 -5.76 20.19
C VAL A 237 -6.18 -4.87 21.34
N GLY A 238 -5.75 -3.61 21.39
CA GLY A 238 -6.19 -2.65 22.41
C GLY A 238 -7.70 -2.40 22.37
N LEU A 239 -8.27 -2.25 21.18
CA LEU A 239 -9.71 -2.09 20.96
C LEU A 239 -10.49 -3.32 21.43
N LEU A 240 -10.00 -4.52 21.13
CA LEU A 240 -10.58 -5.78 21.58
C LEU A 240 -10.59 -5.86 23.11
N LEU A 241 -9.44 -5.61 23.75
CA LEU A 241 -9.31 -5.62 25.20
C LEU A 241 -10.23 -4.59 25.87
N PHE A 242 -10.37 -3.41 25.27
CA PHE A 242 -11.27 -2.37 25.75
C PHE A 242 -12.74 -2.76 25.59
N ALA A 243 -13.14 -3.29 24.43
CA ALA A 243 -14.51 -3.70 24.13
C ALA A 243 -14.99 -4.84 25.03
N TYR A 244 -14.09 -5.77 25.37
CA TYR A 244 -14.39 -6.95 26.20
C TYR A 244 -13.83 -6.85 27.62
N LYS A 245 -13.50 -5.65 28.11
CA LYS A 245 -12.91 -5.45 29.46
C LYS A 245 -13.79 -5.95 30.61
N HIS A 246 -15.09 -6.07 30.37
CA HIS A 246 -16.08 -6.54 31.34
C HIS A 246 -16.37 -8.05 31.23
N VAL A 247 -15.72 -8.76 30.30
CA VAL A 247 -15.85 -10.21 30.13
C VAL A 247 -14.68 -10.89 30.83
N GLU A 248 -14.97 -11.68 31.86
CA GLU A 248 -13.94 -12.49 32.52
C GLU A 248 -13.36 -13.51 31.53
N TYR A 249 -12.03 -13.55 31.44
CA TYR A 249 -11.33 -14.50 30.59
C TYR A 249 -11.51 -15.93 31.16
N SER A 250 -12.17 -16.80 30.42
CA SER A 250 -12.28 -18.23 30.72
C SER A 250 -11.85 -19.10 29.52
N ASN A 251 -11.26 -20.26 29.80
CA ASN A 251 -10.78 -21.18 28.74
C ASN A 251 -11.92 -21.70 27.84
N GLU A 252 -13.18 -21.60 28.29
CA GLU A 252 -14.34 -21.96 27.48
C GLU A 252 -14.61 -21.00 26.32
N LEU A 253 -14.04 -19.78 26.34
CA LEU A 253 -14.14 -18.84 25.22
C LEU A 253 -13.57 -19.43 23.92
N TRP A 254 -12.59 -20.31 23.98
CA TRP A 254 -11.96 -20.83 22.75
C TRP A 254 -12.83 -21.84 22.01
N TRP A 255 -13.72 -22.55 22.70
CA TRP A 255 -14.46 -23.71 22.18
C TRP A 255 -15.98 -23.52 22.12
N ARG A 256 -16.55 -22.49 22.78
CA ARG A 256 -17.98 -22.19 22.67
C ARG A 256 -18.30 -21.49 21.34
N PHE A 257 -19.25 -22.07 20.63
CA PHE A 257 -19.91 -21.50 19.46
C PHE A 257 -21.34 -21.15 19.88
N ALA A 258 -21.66 -19.86 19.92
CA ALA A 258 -22.98 -19.39 20.35
C ALA A 258 -23.32 -18.05 19.70
N TYR A 259 -24.61 -17.79 19.50
CA TYR A 259 -25.10 -16.54 18.90
C TYR A 259 -24.70 -15.27 19.66
N LYS A 260 -24.47 -15.37 20.99
CA LYS A 260 -24.01 -14.27 21.87
C LYS A 260 -22.53 -14.37 22.27
N ALA A 261 -21.75 -15.19 21.58
CA ALA A 261 -20.33 -15.39 21.88
C ALA A 261 -19.42 -14.48 21.02
N ASP A 262 -19.65 -13.17 21.12
CA ASP A 262 -18.89 -12.18 20.34
C ASP A 262 -17.40 -12.13 20.73
N ALA A 263 -17.08 -12.31 22.03
CA ALA A 263 -15.71 -12.36 22.52
C ALA A 263 -14.89 -13.54 21.93
N PRO A 264 -15.34 -14.80 22.04
CA PRO A 264 -14.75 -15.95 21.33
C PRO A 264 -14.49 -15.71 19.84
N ARG A 265 -15.50 -15.19 19.14
CA ARG A 265 -15.46 -15.00 17.69
C ARG A 265 -14.42 -13.94 17.30
N SER A 266 -14.42 -12.82 18.02
CA SER A 266 -13.49 -11.70 17.82
C SER A 266 -12.04 -12.09 18.11
N MET A 267 -11.81 -12.90 19.16
CA MET A 267 -10.48 -13.44 19.47
C MET A 267 -9.96 -14.35 18.35
N ARG A 268 -10.76 -15.32 17.87
CA ARG A 268 -10.34 -16.23 16.78
C ARG A 268 -10.04 -15.47 15.49
N SER A 269 -10.86 -14.47 15.17
CA SER A 269 -10.68 -13.56 14.03
C SER A 269 -9.34 -12.83 14.10
N LEU A 270 -9.01 -12.23 15.26
CA LEU A 270 -7.77 -11.49 15.46
C LEU A 270 -6.53 -12.41 15.45
N VAL A 271 -6.63 -13.58 16.09
CA VAL A 271 -5.56 -14.60 16.06
C VAL A 271 -5.31 -15.07 14.64
N GLY A 272 -6.36 -15.38 13.86
CA GLY A 272 -6.22 -15.80 12.46
C GLY A 272 -5.52 -14.75 11.59
N ALA A 273 -5.95 -13.49 11.71
CA ALA A 273 -5.31 -12.36 11.03
C ALA A 273 -3.85 -12.19 11.45
N GLY A 274 -3.56 -12.24 12.76
CA GLY A 274 -2.22 -12.15 13.33
C GLY A 274 -1.30 -13.28 12.85
N THR A 275 -1.80 -14.52 12.83
CA THR A 275 -1.07 -15.69 12.33
C THR A 275 -0.73 -15.53 10.85
N LEU A 276 -1.68 -15.10 10.01
CA LEU A 276 -1.42 -14.86 8.59
C LEU A 276 -0.30 -13.83 8.39
N LEU A 277 -0.35 -12.72 9.13
CA LEU A 277 0.66 -11.66 9.04
C LEU A 277 2.02 -12.09 9.60
N ALA A 278 2.04 -12.90 10.66
CA ALA A 278 3.25 -13.47 11.23
C ALA A 278 3.90 -14.46 10.26
N LEU A 279 3.12 -15.37 9.67
CA LEU A 279 3.60 -16.31 8.64
C LEU A 279 4.12 -15.55 7.41
N PHE A 280 3.41 -14.53 6.95
CA PHE A 280 3.87 -13.69 5.84
C PHE A 280 5.18 -12.98 6.17
N SER A 281 5.30 -12.42 7.38
CA SER A 281 6.52 -11.73 7.84
C SER A 281 7.69 -12.71 7.93
N PHE A 282 7.50 -13.87 8.56
CA PHE A 282 8.49 -14.92 8.66
C PHE A 282 8.94 -15.43 7.28
N TYR A 283 7.98 -15.65 6.38
CA TYR A 283 8.28 -16.01 4.99
C TYR A 283 9.10 -14.92 4.27
N GLN A 284 8.91 -13.63 4.58
CA GLN A 284 9.78 -12.58 4.04
C GLN A 284 11.20 -12.61 4.61
N LEU A 285 11.40 -13.04 5.87
CA LEU A 285 12.75 -13.18 6.45
C LEU A 285 13.55 -14.33 5.84
N LEU A 286 12.88 -15.45 5.51
CA LEU A 286 13.53 -16.65 4.96
C LEU A 286 13.89 -16.54 3.47
N ARG A 287 13.60 -15.41 2.81
CA ARG A 287 13.79 -15.31 1.36
C ARG A 287 15.26 -15.19 0.95
N PRO A 288 15.66 -15.88 -0.14
CA PRO A 288 17.00 -15.75 -0.68
C PRO A 288 17.28 -14.32 -1.16
N LYS A 289 18.53 -13.89 -0.98
CA LYS A 289 19.04 -12.60 -1.43
C LYS A 289 18.98 -12.53 -2.96
N ARG A 290 18.64 -11.35 -3.50
CA ARG A 290 18.49 -11.11 -4.95
C ARG A 290 19.71 -11.60 -5.73
N SER A 291 19.48 -12.32 -6.82
CA SER A 291 20.53 -12.64 -7.79
C SER A 291 20.94 -11.36 -8.52
N LEU A 292 22.18 -10.93 -8.30
CA LEU A 292 22.79 -9.87 -9.10
C LEU A 292 23.04 -10.41 -10.51
N PRO A 293 22.87 -9.59 -11.57
CA PRO A 293 23.37 -9.97 -12.89
C PRO A 293 24.88 -10.30 -12.78
N PRO A 294 25.37 -11.30 -13.53
CA PRO A 294 26.81 -11.58 -13.55
C PRO A 294 27.58 -10.41 -14.17
N LEU A 295 28.88 -10.35 -13.87
CA LEU A 295 29.79 -9.47 -14.59
C LEU A 295 29.99 -10.00 -16.02
N PRO A 296 30.32 -9.13 -17.00
CA PRO A 296 30.42 -9.54 -18.39
C PRO A 296 31.53 -10.58 -18.59
N GLY A 297 31.20 -11.62 -19.36
CA GLY A 297 32.17 -12.63 -19.75
C GLY A 297 33.18 -12.13 -20.80
N PRO A 298 34.22 -12.91 -21.12
CA PRO A 298 35.22 -12.54 -22.14
C PRO A 298 34.61 -12.37 -23.54
N GLU A 299 33.60 -13.16 -23.91
CA GLU A 299 32.89 -13.03 -25.18
C GLU A 299 32.04 -11.75 -25.23
N GLU A 300 31.32 -11.43 -24.15
CA GLU A 300 30.55 -10.18 -24.05
C GLU A 300 31.48 -8.97 -24.11
N LEU A 301 32.64 -9.02 -23.45
CA LEU A 301 33.66 -7.96 -23.53
C LEU A 301 34.18 -7.73 -24.96
N ALA A 302 34.21 -8.74 -25.82
CA ALA A 302 34.56 -8.56 -27.23
C ALA A 302 33.50 -7.72 -27.97
N THR A 303 32.22 -7.96 -27.68
CA THR A 303 31.10 -7.16 -28.21
C THR A 303 31.08 -5.76 -27.63
N VAL A 304 31.38 -5.60 -26.34
CA VAL A 304 31.54 -4.26 -25.73
C VAL A 304 32.64 -3.48 -26.44
N ARG A 305 33.78 -4.10 -26.75
CA ARG A 305 34.89 -3.42 -27.48
C ARG A 305 34.45 -2.91 -28.85
N SER A 306 33.65 -3.67 -29.61
CA SER A 306 33.21 -3.24 -30.94
C SER A 306 32.24 -2.05 -30.85
N ILE A 307 31.30 -2.07 -29.91
CA ILE A 307 30.35 -0.97 -29.67
C ILE A 307 31.08 0.28 -29.18
N VAL A 308 32.01 0.14 -28.23
CA VAL A 308 32.80 1.25 -27.68
C VAL A 308 33.71 1.86 -28.76
N ALA A 309 34.36 1.06 -29.60
CA ALA A 309 35.20 1.56 -30.68
C ALA A 309 34.41 2.35 -31.75
N ALA A 310 33.14 2.03 -31.94
CA ALA A 310 32.24 2.76 -32.83
C ALA A 310 31.60 4.01 -32.16
N SER A 311 31.76 4.19 -30.85
CA SER A 311 31.21 5.32 -30.10
C SER A 311 32.10 6.56 -30.18
N GLY A 312 31.48 7.74 -30.28
CA GLY A 312 32.18 9.02 -30.20
C GLY A 312 32.47 9.51 -28.77
N SER A 313 31.94 8.82 -27.74
CA SER A 313 32.12 9.22 -26.33
C SER A 313 33.32 8.51 -25.70
N THR A 314 34.23 9.28 -25.10
CA THR A 314 35.38 8.74 -24.37
C THR A 314 34.96 8.02 -23.09
N GLU A 315 33.84 8.39 -22.47
CA GLU A 315 33.30 7.77 -21.26
C GLU A 315 32.91 6.30 -21.51
N ALA A 316 32.56 5.94 -22.75
CA ALA A 316 32.24 4.56 -23.13
C ALA A 316 33.38 3.56 -22.83
N ASN A 317 34.64 4.03 -22.80
CA ASN A 317 35.79 3.20 -22.44
C ASN A 317 35.72 2.66 -21.01
N LEU A 318 34.94 3.27 -20.12
CA LEU A 318 34.73 2.76 -18.77
C LEU A 318 34.07 1.38 -18.75
N ALA A 319 33.31 1.01 -19.80
CA ALA A 319 32.72 -0.31 -19.93
C ALA A 319 33.78 -1.43 -20.04
N LEU A 320 35.00 -1.10 -20.48
CA LEU A 320 36.09 -2.05 -20.70
C LEU A 320 36.83 -2.45 -19.42
N LEU A 321 36.56 -1.79 -18.28
CA LEU A 321 37.19 -2.10 -17.00
C LEU A 321 36.72 -3.43 -16.40
N GLY A 322 35.57 -3.95 -16.84
CA GLY A 322 35.03 -5.25 -16.39
C GLY A 322 34.45 -5.26 -14.96
N ASP A 323 34.42 -4.11 -14.30
CA ASP A 323 33.84 -3.89 -12.97
C ASP A 323 32.33 -3.57 -13.00
N LYS A 324 31.82 -3.23 -14.19
CA LYS A 324 30.42 -2.88 -14.44
C LYS A 324 29.69 -4.01 -15.16
N ARG A 325 28.41 -4.17 -14.82
CA ARG A 325 27.50 -5.08 -15.52
C ARG A 325 27.06 -4.43 -16.82
N ILE A 326 26.81 -5.25 -17.83
CA ILE A 326 26.43 -4.79 -19.16
C ILE A 326 25.03 -5.33 -19.48
N LEU A 327 24.17 -4.46 -19.98
CA LEU A 327 22.91 -4.83 -20.60
C LEU A 327 22.93 -4.34 -22.04
N PHE A 328 22.74 -5.25 -23.00
CA PHE A 328 22.69 -4.93 -24.41
C PHE A 328 21.27 -4.55 -24.85
N SER A 329 21.17 -3.75 -25.92
CA SER A 329 19.94 -3.61 -26.69
C SER A 329 19.54 -4.94 -27.33
N SER A 330 18.28 -5.05 -27.74
CA SER A 330 17.74 -6.22 -28.44
C SER A 330 18.52 -6.57 -29.72
N ASP A 331 19.07 -5.57 -30.41
CA ASP A 331 19.89 -5.71 -31.62
C ASP A 331 21.41 -5.83 -31.33
N GLN A 332 21.81 -5.82 -30.05
CA GLN A 332 23.20 -5.84 -29.59
C GLN A 332 24.11 -4.75 -30.19
N LYS A 333 23.54 -3.61 -30.63
CA LYS A 333 24.32 -2.46 -31.16
C LYS A 333 24.53 -1.35 -30.14
N ALA A 334 23.82 -1.41 -29.02
CA ALA A 334 24.00 -0.49 -27.91
C ALA A 334 24.07 -1.25 -26.59
N LEU A 335 24.58 -0.56 -25.57
CA LEU A 335 24.70 -1.10 -24.22
C LEU A 335 24.45 -0.05 -23.15
N VAL A 336 23.98 -0.51 -22.00
CA VAL A 336 24.00 0.21 -20.72
C VAL A 336 25.00 -0.47 -19.81
N MET A 337 26.01 0.27 -19.36
CA MET A 337 26.92 -0.18 -18.31
C MET A 337 26.40 0.32 -16.95
N PHE A 338 26.29 -0.56 -15.96
CA PHE A 338 25.71 -0.22 -14.67
C PHE A 338 26.35 -0.93 -13.48
N GLY A 339 26.29 -0.27 -12.33
CA GLY A 339 26.60 -0.81 -11.01
C GLY A 339 25.33 -1.20 -10.25
N CYS A 340 25.47 -2.07 -9.26
CA CYS A 340 24.37 -2.48 -8.38
C CYS A 340 24.73 -2.14 -6.94
N GLU A 341 24.07 -1.14 -6.36
CA GLU A 341 24.32 -0.72 -4.97
C GLU A 341 23.02 -0.71 -4.18
N GLY A 342 22.91 -1.61 -3.19
CA GLY A 342 21.71 -1.76 -2.36
C GLY A 342 20.43 -1.99 -3.17
N ARG A 343 19.56 -0.96 -3.23
CA ARG A 343 18.29 -0.98 -3.98
C ARG A 343 18.35 -0.18 -5.27
N SER A 344 19.48 0.45 -5.59
CA SER A 344 19.64 1.32 -6.74
C SER A 344 20.59 0.68 -7.74
N TRP A 345 20.14 0.55 -8.98
CA TRP A 345 21.00 0.15 -10.08
C TRP A 345 21.32 1.40 -10.88
N VAL A 346 22.61 1.69 -10.98
CA VAL A 346 23.10 2.99 -11.41
C VAL A 346 23.85 2.80 -12.72
N SER A 347 23.31 3.31 -13.82
CA SER A 347 24.07 3.38 -15.07
C SER A 347 25.19 4.40 -14.95
N MET A 348 26.31 4.12 -15.60
CA MET A 348 27.38 5.08 -15.78
C MET A 348 27.19 5.78 -17.13
N GLY A 349 26.73 7.02 -17.11
CA GLY A 349 26.46 7.82 -18.30
C GLY A 349 25.21 7.40 -19.08
N ASP A 350 25.11 7.94 -20.29
CA ASP A 350 24.13 7.56 -21.29
C ASP A 350 24.42 6.17 -21.89
N PRO A 351 23.39 5.45 -22.39
CA PRO A 351 23.62 4.23 -23.17
C PRO A 351 24.55 4.49 -24.36
N VAL A 352 25.49 3.58 -24.57
CA VAL A 352 26.52 3.66 -25.61
C VAL A 352 26.03 2.95 -26.86
N GLY A 353 25.90 3.66 -27.98
CA GLY A 353 25.55 3.09 -29.29
C GLY A 353 24.76 4.07 -30.17
N PRO A 354 24.28 3.64 -31.36
CA PRO A 354 23.41 4.44 -32.21
C PRO A 354 22.11 4.84 -31.50
N ARG A 355 21.56 6.02 -31.80
CA ARG A 355 20.42 6.60 -31.06
C ARG A 355 19.25 5.63 -30.86
N GLY A 356 18.76 4.99 -31.93
CA GLY A 356 17.62 4.07 -31.83
C GLY A 356 17.89 2.85 -30.94
N SER A 357 19.07 2.23 -31.08
CA SER A 357 19.47 1.10 -30.23
C SER A 357 19.75 1.54 -28.79
N ALA A 358 20.26 2.77 -28.59
CA ALA A 358 20.50 3.34 -27.26
C ALA A 358 19.19 3.64 -26.50
N ASP A 359 18.13 4.08 -27.21
CA ASP A 359 16.78 4.21 -26.64
C ASP A 359 16.28 2.85 -26.14
N ASP A 360 16.39 1.83 -26.98
CA ASP A 360 16.00 0.44 -26.64
C ASP A 360 16.79 -0.11 -25.44
N ALA A 361 18.10 0.13 -25.37
CA ALA A 361 18.93 -0.29 -24.25
C ALA A 361 18.53 0.39 -22.93
N ALA A 362 18.19 1.69 -22.96
CA ALA A 362 17.70 2.40 -21.78
C ALA A 362 16.32 1.92 -21.32
N TRP A 363 15.40 1.65 -22.25
CA TRP A 363 14.10 1.05 -21.92
C TRP A 363 14.26 -0.36 -21.35
N SER A 364 15.11 -1.19 -21.96
CA SER A 364 15.45 -2.53 -21.46
C SER A 364 16.05 -2.48 -20.05
N PHE A 365 16.88 -1.47 -19.76
CA PHE A 365 17.43 -1.28 -18.42
C PHE A 365 16.35 -0.89 -17.40
N LEU A 366 15.44 -0.01 -17.79
CA LEU A 366 14.29 0.37 -16.96
C LEU A 366 13.40 -0.86 -16.69
N GLU A 367 13.10 -1.66 -17.71
CA GLU A 367 12.33 -2.90 -17.60
C GLU A 367 13.01 -3.93 -16.70
N LEU A 368 14.33 -4.09 -16.82
CA LEU A 368 15.10 -4.98 -15.94
C LEU A 368 15.06 -4.50 -14.49
N CYS A 369 15.21 -3.19 -14.26
CA CYS A 369 15.07 -2.60 -12.93
C CYS A 369 13.66 -2.82 -12.36
N ASP A 370 12.65 -2.70 -13.23
CA ASP A 370 11.26 -2.96 -12.91
C ASP A 370 11.03 -4.44 -12.56
N GLU A 371 11.52 -5.39 -13.34
CA GLU A 371 11.43 -6.82 -13.04
C GLU A 371 12.10 -7.15 -11.69
N LYS A 372 13.28 -6.58 -11.42
CA LYS A 372 14.08 -6.90 -10.23
C LYS A 372 13.68 -6.15 -8.96
N GLY A 373 12.72 -5.23 -9.02
CA GLY A 373 12.28 -4.53 -7.80
C GLY A 373 13.25 -3.43 -7.33
N VAL A 374 14.06 -2.85 -8.22
CA VAL A 374 15.13 -1.88 -7.91
C VAL A 374 14.84 -0.51 -8.50
N TRP A 375 15.56 0.50 -8.02
CA TRP A 375 15.44 1.89 -8.49
C TRP A 375 16.42 2.11 -9.65
N PRO A 376 15.92 2.45 -10.85
CA PRO A 376 16.77 2.84 -11.96
C PRO A 376 17.36 4.23 -11.68
N VAL A 377 18.67 4.38 -11.84
CA VAL A 377 19.36 5.66 -11.75
C VAL A 377 20.29 5.77 -12.94
N PHE A 378 20.25 6.90 -13.65
CA PHE A 378 21.24 7.22 -14.67
C PHE A 378 22.15 8.32 -14.15
N TYR A 379 23.42 8.01 -13.94
CA TYR A 379 24.41 8.94 -13.39
C TYR A 379 25.16 9.63 -14.52
N GLN A 380 25.35 10.95 -14.42
CA GLN A 380 26.14 11.76 -15.37
C GLN A 380 25.63 11.65 -16.83
N VAL A 381 24.32 11.82 -17.02
CA VAL A 381 23.71 11.87 -18.36
C VAL A 381 23.92 13.22 -19.04
N HIS A 382 24.04 13.23 -20.37
CA HIS A 382 24.23 14.46 -21.14
C HIS A 382 22.91 15.23 -21.32
N ASP A 383 23.00 16.56 -21.37
CA ASP A 383 21.85 17.46 -21.56
C ASP A 383 21.03 17.17 -22.84
N THR A 384 21.71 16.75 -23.91
CA THR A 384 21.14 16.37 -25.21
C THR A 384 20.20 15.17 -25.15
N HIS A 385 20.28 14.35 -24.10
CA HIS A 385 19.47 13.14 -23.95
C HIS A 385 18.41 13.26 -22.84
N LEU A 386 18.25 14.43 -22.21
CA LEU A 386 17.29 14.61 -21.11
C LEU A 386 15.84 14.27 -21.49
N GLY A 387 15.44 14.54 -22.74
CA GLY A 387 14.10 14.21 -23.23
C GLY A 387 13.75 12.73 -23.03
N ARG A 388 14.68 11.82 -23.34
CA ARG A 388 14.51 10.37 -23.17
C ARG A 388 14.17 10.00 -21.73
N TYR A 389 14.90 10.54 -20.76
CA TYR A 389 14.71 10.19 -19.34
C TYR A 389 13.40 10.75 -18.78
N VAL A 390 12.99 11.93 -19.24
CA VAL A 390 11.69 12.52 -18.89
C VAL A 390 10.54 11.69 -19.47
N GLU A 391 10.66 11.23 -20.71
CA GLU A 391 9.68 10.32 -21.35
C GLU A 391 9.58 8.98 -20.62
N MET A 392 10.70 8.46 -20.11
CA MET A 392 10.77 7.29 -19.23
C MET A 392 10.16 7.53 -17.83
N GLY A 393 9.80 8.78 -17.50
CA GLY A 393 9.21 9.14 -16.21
C GLY A 393 10.22 9.31 -15.08
N LEU A 394 11.50 9.52 -15.41
CA LEU A 394 12.55 9.77 -14.43
C LEU A 394 12.64 11.27 -14.10
N SER A 395 12.94 11.56 -12.84
CA SER A 395 13.26 12.92 -12.39
C SER A 395 14.74 13.23 -12.60
N VAL A 396 15.04 14.42 -13.11
CA VAL A 396 16.42 14.86 -13.36
C VAL A 396 16.90 15.77 -12.22
N LEU A 397 18.14 15.56 -11.77
CA LEU A 397 18.82 16.39 -10.77
C LEU A 397 20.19 16.82 -11.32
N LYS A 398 20.52 18.10 -11.19
CA LYS A 398 21.83 18.63 -11.61
C LYS A 398 22.91 18.17 -10.63
N VAL A 399 23.95 17.48 -11.13
CA VAL A 399 25.04 16.90 -10.31
C VAL A 399 26.39 17.60 -10.56
N GLY A 400 26.49 18.41 -11.61
CA GLY A 400 27.66 19.21 -11.99
C GLY A 400 27.25 20.34 -12.92
#